data_AF-A0A6L8TWU9-F1
#
_entry.id   AF-A0A6L8TWU9-F1
#
_cell.length_a   1.000
_cell.length_b   1.000
_cell.length_c   1.000
_cell.angle_alpha   90.00
_cell.angle_beta   90.00
_cell.angle_gamma   90.00
#
_symmetry.space_group_name_H-M   'P 1'
#
loop_
_entity.id
_entity.type
_entity.pdbx_description
1 polymer ?
#
loop_
_entity_poly.entity_id
_entity_poly.type
_entity_poly.pdbx_seq_one_letter_code
_entity_poly.pdbx_strand_id
1 'polypeptide(L)'
;MYNLEYYKSLEYRVIIEKDSFEEENWYIAYAHELGKKACYGEGDTPQEALDSFLEVKDEFINMLFDLGKKIPEPDPNIDYEGCNGSISLRTTPQTHAYLLREAKRAGTSLNLFLNNLILLNLNQSLTDEIFKKIALLESKLDKHHRYAEMKIISYEKAADQIITEIDQYADATEYWLANKLVTSTI
;
A
#
# COMPACT_ATOMS: atom_id res chain seq x y z
N MET A 1 43.76 5.98 15.55
CA MET A 1 43.41 5.79 14.14
C MET A 1 42.85 4.39 14.06
N TYR A 2 41.55 4.25 13.78
CA TYR A 2 40.90 2.94 13.72
C TYR A 2 41.46 2.14 12.54
N ASN A 3 41.65 0.83 12.71
CA ASN A 3 42.17 -0.05 11.66
C ASN A 3 41.02 -0.69 10.87
N LEU A 4 41.32 -1.24 9.70
CA LEU A 4 40.32 -1.86 8.82
C LEU A 4 39.57 -3.01 9.49
N GLU A 5 40.28 -3.83 10.28
CA GLU A 5 39.70 -4.95 11.04
C GLU A 5 38.66 -4.49 12.07
N TYR A 6 38.88 -3.36 12.73
CA TYR A 6 37.89 -2.77 13.64
C TYR A 6 36.58 -2.49 12.90
N TYR A 7 36.63 -1.82 11.74
CA TYR A 7 35.41 -1.49 11.00
C TYR A 7 34.69 -2.72 10.44
N LYS A 8 35.44 -3.77 10.05
CA LYS A 8 34.85 -5.04 9.60
C LYS A 8 34.13 -5.78 10.72
N SER A 9 34.66 -5.69 11.94
CA SER A 9 34.06 -6.31 13.14
C SER A 9 32.81 -5.61 13.68
N LEU A 10 32.43 -4.45 13.13
CA LEU A 10 31.23 -3.75 13.56
C LEU A 10 29.97 -4.53 13.17
N GLU A 11 29.14 -4.82 14.17
CA GLU A 11 27.85 -5.46 13.98
C GLU A 11 26.79 -4.41 13.65
N TYR A 12 26.33 -4.39 12.39
CA TYR A 12 25.25 -3.50 11.94
C TYR A 12 23.90 -4.20 12.10
N ARG A 13 22.86 -3.42 12.44
CA ARG A 13 21.48 -3.91 12.41
C ARG A 13 21.06 -4.11 10.95
N VAL A 14 20.97 -5.37 10.52
CA VAL A 14 20.53 -5.73 9.18
C VAL A 14 19.01 -5.78 9.11
N ILE A 15 18.43 -5.09 8.14
CA ILE A 15 17.00 -5.10 7.84
C ILE A 15 16.80 -5.88 6.55
N ILE A 16 15.87 -6.83 6.58
CA ILE A 16 15.47 -7.61 5.42
C ILE A 16 14.06 -7.18 5.03
N GLU A 17 13.92 -6.67 3.81
CA GLU A 17 12.63 -6.32 3.22
C GLU A 17 12.31 -7.27 2.07
N LYS A 18 11.03 -7.61 1.94
CA LYS A 18 10.53 -8.36 0.80
C LYS A 18 9.99 -7.37 -0.23
N ASP A 19 10.46 -7.48 -1.46
CA ASP A 19 9.96 -6.71 -2.59
C ASP A 19 9.29 -7.65 -3.62
N SER A 20 8.38 -7.10 -4.42
CA SER A 20 7.65 -7.89 -5.42
C SER A 20 7.29 -7.06 -6.64
N PHE A 21 7.59 -7.58 -7.82
CA PHE A 21 7.24 -6.98 -9.11
C PHE A 21 6.76 -8.07 -10.07
N GLU A 22 5.62 -7.83 -10.73
CA GLU A 22 5.06 -8.76 -11.74
C GLU A 22 5.05 -10.23 -11.31
N GLU A 23 4.62 -10.51 -10.07
CA GLU A 23 4.52 -11.86 -9.45
C GLU A 23 5.86 -12.50 -9.02
N GLU A 24 7.00 -11.90 -9.36
CA GLU A 24 8.30 -12.28 -8.81
C GLU A 24 8.53 -11.62 -7.44
N ASN A 25 9.10 -12.38 -6.51
CA ASN A 25 9.40 -11.90 -5.16
C ASN A 25 10.89 -12.06 -4.90
N TRP A 26 11.53 -11.01 -4.41
CA TRP A 26 12.93 -11.07 -3.94
C TRP A 26 13.05 -10.39 -2.58
N TYR A 27 14.18 -10.63 -1.93
CA TYR A 27 14.54 -10.06 -0.64
C TYR A 27 15.71 -9.11 -0.82
N ILE A 28 15.66 -8.00 -0.10
CA ILE A 28 16.74 -7.00 -0.03
C ILE A 28 17.19 -6.91 1.42
N ALA A 29 18.48 -7.09 1.67
CA ALA A 29 19.11 -6.92 2.97
C ALA A 29 20.01 -5.67 2.96
N TYR A 30 19.90 -4.82 3.99
CA TYR A 30 20.75 -3.62 4.10
C TYR A 30 20.88 -3.15 5.55
N ALA A 31 21.87 -2.29 5.81
CA ALA A 31 22.00 -1.52 7.06
C ALA A 31 21.70 -0.04 6.80
N HIS A 32 20.99 0.62 7.72
CA HIS A 32 20.59 2.03 7.55
C HIS A 32 21.81 2.96 7.46
N GLU A 33 22.82 2.71 8.27
CA GLU A 33 24.03 3.52 8.42
C GLU A 33 24.91 3.45 7.17
N LEU A 34 24.95 2.28 6.52
CA LEU A 34 25.69 2.07 5.27
C LEU A 34 24.89 2.52 4.03
N GLY A 35 23.58 2.71 4.20
CA GLY A 35 22.67 3.24 3.20
C GLY A 35 22.13 2.18 2.25
N LYS A 36 20.79 2.05 2.20
CA LYS A 36 20.04 1.08 1.37
C LYS A 36 20.42 1.06 -0.12
N LYS A 37 20.89 2.18 -0.68
CA LYS A 37 21.29 2.29 -2.10
C LYS A 37 22.79 2.14 -2.34
N ALA A 38 23.58 2.11 -1.28
CA ALA A 38 25.04 2.10 -1.36
C ALA A 38 25.63 0.75 -0.96
N CYS A 39 25.05 0.10 0.06
CA CYS A 39 25.48 -1.20 0.54
C CYS A 39 24.25 -2.06 0.85
N TYR A 40 23.89 -2.93 -0.08
CA TYR A 40 22.74 -3.84 0.02
C TYR A 40 23.08 -5.19 -0.61
N GLY A 41 22.38 -6.23 -0.16
CA GLY A 41 22.39 -7.57 -0.77
C GLY A 41 20.99 -7.94 -1.25
N GLU A 42 20.92 -8.76 -2.28
CA GLU A 42 19.66 -9.24 -2.86
C GLU A 42 19.67 -10.78 -2.91
N GLY A 43 18.50 -11.39 -2.83
CA GLY A 43 18.37 -12.85 -2.95
C GLY A 43 16.93 -13.30 -3.07
N ASP A 44 16.73 -14.52 -3.55
CA ASP A 44 15.39 -15.13 -3.67
C ASP A 44 14.86 -15.57 -2.30
N THR A 45 15.75 -15.70 -1.32
CA THR A 45 15.45 -15.99 0.08
C THR A 45 16.03 -14.94 1.04
N PRO A 46 15.47 -14.80 2.26
CA PRO A 46 16.04 -13.93 3.29
C PRO A 46 17.51 -14.25 3.61
N GLN A 47 17.88 -15.53 3.55
CA GLN A 47 19.23 -15.99 3.86
C GLN A 47 20.21 -15.58 2.76
N GLU A 48 19.85 -15.80 1.49
CA GLU A 48 20.68 -15.39 0.35
C GLU A 48 20.90 -13.87 0.34
N ALA A 49 19.87 -13.08 0.61
CA ALA A 49 20.00 -11.63 0.70
C ALA A 49 20.96 -11.22 1.83
N LEU A 50 20.88 -11.88 2.99
CA LEU A 50 21.77 -11.63 4.12
C LEU A 50 23.23 -11.99 3.79
N ASP A 51 23.46 -13.17 3.21
CA ASP A 51 24.80 -13.63 2.85
C ASP A 51 25.42 -12.69 1.80
N SER A 52 24.65 -12.31 0.78
CA SER A 52 25.04 -11.31 -0.23
C SER A 52 25.39 -9.95 0.41
N PHE A 53 24.58 -9.49 1.37
CA PHE A 53 24.85 -8.24 2.07
C PHE A 53 26.16 -8.28 2.87
N LEU A 54 26.47 -9.40 3.53
CA LEU A 54 27.71 -9.54 4.32
C LEU A 54 28.96 -9.46 3.44
N GLU A 55 28.93 -10.05 2.24
CA GLU A 55 30.01 -9.95 1.26
C GLU A 55 30.19 -8.50 0.78
N VAL A 56 29.09 -7.87 0.34
CA VAL A 56 29.10 -6.48 -0.14
C VAL A 56 29.54 -5.50 0.95
N LYS A 57 29.15 -5.74 2.21
CA LYS A 57 29.56 -4.94 3.38
C LYS A 57 31.07 -4.87 3.50
N ASP A 58 31.75 -6.00 3.42
CA ASP A 58 33.19 -6.04 3.60
C ASP A 58 33.93 -5.32 2.46
N GLU A 59 33.47 -5.48 1.22
CA GLU A 59 33.99 -4.73 0.07
C GLU A 59 33.74 -3.22 0.19
N PHE A 60 32.55 -2.83 0.63
CA PHE A 60 32.17 -1.43 0.80
C PHE A 60 32.99 -0.74 1.91
N ILE A 61 33.22 -1.43 3.03
CA ILE A 61 34.09 -0.93 4.12
C ILE A 61 35.53 -0.78 3.63
N ASN A 62 36.07 -1.75 2.87
CA ASN A 62 37.41 -1.65 2.27
C ASN A 62 37.49 -0.42 1.36
N MET A 63 36.52 -0.23 0.47
CA MET A 63 36.47 0.90 -0.45
C MET A 63 36.45 2.25 0.30
N LEU A 64 35.62 2.39 1.33
CA LEU A 64 35.56 3.62 2.12
C LEU A 64 36.87 3.91 2.86
N PHE A 65 37.52 2.86 3.37
CA PHE A 65 38.81 2.96 4.04
C PHE A 65 39.91 3.42 3.08
N ASP A 66 39.99 2.83 1.90
CA ASP A 66 40.98 3.17 0.86
C ASP A 66 40.79 4.60 0.34
N LEU A 67 39.54 5.06 0.23
CA LEU A 67 39.21 6.42 -0.17
C LEU A 67 39.40 7.46 0.94
N GLY A 68 39.82 7.04 2.15
CA GLY A 68 39.95 7.92 3.32
C GLY A 68 38.63 8.59 3.72
N LYS A 69 37.50 7.97 3.36
CA LYS A 69 36.17 8.48 3.69
C LYS A 69 35.79 8.04 5.10
N LYS A 70 34.93 8.84 5.75
CA LYS A 70 34.40 8.48 7.06
C LYS A 70 33.51 7.24 6.91
N ILE A 71 33.85 6.16 7.61
CA ILE A 71 33.04 4.95 7.67
C ILE A 71 31.92 5.18 8.69
N PRO A 72 30.65 4.99 8.33
CA PRO A 72 29.54 5.08 9.26
C PRO A 72 29.68 3.97 10.30
N GLU A 73 29.72 4.32 11.59
CA GLU A 73 29.64 3.34 12.67
C GLU A 73 28.16 2.95 12.91
N PRO A 74 27.86 1.71 13.33
CA PRO A 74 26.50 1.33 13.70
C PRO A 74 26.02 2.25 14.82
N ASP A 75 24.80 2.78 14.70
CA ASP A 75 24.24 3.65 15.73
C ASP A 75 23.34 2.82 16.65
N PRO A 76 23.83 2.40 17.84
CA PRO A 76 23.00 1.68 18.80
C PRO A 76 21.82 2.53 19.32
N ASN A 77 21.76 3.84 19.01
CA ASN A 77 20.84 4.80 19.62
C ASN A 77 19.77 5.38 18.68
N ILE A 78 19.49 4.75 17.53
CA ILE A 78 18.23 5.04 16.80
C ILE A 78 17.02 4.41 17.52
N ASP A 79 17.23 3.72 18.64
CA ASP A 79 16.14 3.39 19.57
C ASP A 79 15.80 4.66 20.39
N TYR A 80 14.51 4.89 20.65
CA TYR A 80 13.92 6.09 21.28
C TYR A 80 14.69 6.67 22.49
N GLU A 81 15.49 5.85 23.17
CA GLU A 81 16.26 6.18 24.36
C GLU A 81 17.34 7.25 24.15
N GLY A 82 17.86 7.43 22.92
CA GLY A 82 18.82 8.49 22.59
C GLY A 82 18.19 9.84 22.19
N CYS A 83 16.89 9.87 21.96
CA CYS A 83 16.19 11.00 21.34
C CYS A 83 15.49 11.87 22.40
N ASN A 84 15.98 13.08 22.65
CA ASN A 84 15.37 14.01 23.62
C ASN A 84 14.21 14.86 23.07
N GLY A 85 13.80 14.62 21.82
CA GLY A 85 12.69 15.33 21.15
C GLY A 85 12.98 16.81 20.81
N SER A 86 14.18 17.32 21.07
CA SER A 86 14.55 18.70 20.77
C SER A 86 15.13 18.83 19.37
N ILE A 87 14.38 19.47 18.46
CA ILE A 87 14.80 19.70 17.09
C ILE A 87 15.04 21.20 16.87
N SER A 88 16.28 21.58 16.55
CA SER A 88 16.63 22.96 16.18
C SER A 88 16.47 23.15 14.67
N LEU A 89 15.35 23.75 14.25
CA LEU A 89 15.03 24.02 12.85
C LEU A 89 15.29 25.49 12.48
N ARG A 90 16.02 25.73 11.38
CA ARG A 90 16.14 27.05 10.75
C ARG A 90 15.18 27.16 9.56
N THR A 91 14.57 28.31 9.38
CA THR A 91 13.63 28.58 8.27
C THR A 91 13.69 30.06 7.86
N THR A 92 13.00 30.43 6.78
CA THR A 92 12.93 31.83 6.32
C THR A 92 12.00 32.66 7.21
N PRO A 93 12.20 33.99 7.31
CA PRO A 93 11.31 34.86 8.08
C PRO A 93 9.84 34.77 7.67
N GLN A 94 9.58 34.61 6.37
CA GLN A 94 8.24 34.48 5.81
C GLN A 94 7.55 33.20 6.28
N THR A 95 8.25 32.06 6.21
CA THR A 95 7.73 30.78 6.66
C THR A 95 7.51 30.77 8.17
N HIS A 96 8.43 31.36 8.94
CA HIS A 96 8.27 31.49 10.39
C HIS A 96 7.02 32.33 10.74
N ALA A 97 6.83 33.47 10.08
CA ALA A 97 5.67 34.34 10.31
C ALA A 97 4.35 33.64 9.96
N TYR A 98 4.33 32.91 8.85
CA TYR A 98 3.17 32.12 8.43
C TYR A 98 2.81 31.06 9.49
N LEU A 99 3.78 30.23 9.89
CA LEU A 99 3.56 29.17 10.88
C LEU A 99 3.10 29.73 12.23
N LEU A 100 3.69 30.85 12.67
CA LEU A 100 3.30 31.50 13.92
C LEU A 100 1.85 32.02 13.88
N ARG A 101 1.41 32.55 12.72
CA ARG A 101 0.03 32.99 12.54
C ARG A 101 -0.95 31.83 12.58
N GLU A 102 -0.65 30.73 11.89
CA GLU A 102 -1.54 29.57 11.87
C GLU A 102 -1.59 28.87 13.24
N ALA A 103 -0.45 28.77 13.95
CA ALA A 103 -0.44 28.27 15.33
C ALA A 103 -1.32 29.11 16.26
N LYS A 104 -1.25 30.45 16.16
CA LYS A 104 -2.12 31.36 16.92
C LYS A 104 -3.60 31.16 16.58
N ARG A 105 -3.94 30.98 15.31
CA ARG A 105 -5.33 30.71 14.87
C ARG A 105 -5.84 29.37 15.40
N ALA A 106 -4.98 28.36 15.43
CA ALA A 106 -5.29 27.06 16.00
C ALA A 106 -5.33 27.06 17.54
N GLY A 107 -4.91 28.16 18.19
CA GLY A 107 -4.84 28.26 19.65
C GLY A 107 -3.76 27.39 20.28
N THR A 108 -2.71 27.04 19.53
CA THR A 108 -1.63 26.15 19.99
C THR A 108 -0.27 26.86 19.99
N SER A 109 0.71 26.26 20.69
CA SER A 109 2.09 26.73 20.58
C SER A 109 2.65 26.38 19.21
N LEU A 110 3.61 27.17 18.73
CA LEU A 110 4.29 26.90 17.45
C LEU A 110 4.90 25.49 17.43
N ASN A 111 5.49 25.04 18.54
CA ASN A 111 6.05 23.69 18.64
C ASN A 111 4.99 22.60 18.52
N LEU A 112 3.84 22.76 19.19
CA LEU A 112 2.75 21.79 19.11
C LEU A 112 2.15 21.76 17.70
N PHE A 113 1.96 22.93 17.09
CA PHE A 113 1.49 23.05 15.72
C PHE A 113 2.42 22.33 14.73
N LEU A 114 3.74 22.56 14.85
CA LEU A 114 4.74 21.90 14.01
C LEU A 114 4.78 20.39 14.23
N ASN A 115 4.73 19.93 15.48
CA ASN A 115 4.67 18.50 15.78
C ASN A 115 3.44 17.83 15.14
N ASN A 116 2.28 18.48 15.19
CA ASN A 116 1.08 17.96 14.54
C ASN A 116 1.22 17.90 13.02
N LEU A 117 1.82 18.91 12.38
CA LEU A 117 2.09 18.87 10.94
C LEU A 117 3.07 17.76 10.56
N ILE A 118 4.11 17.54 11.37
CA ILE A 118 5.07 16.45 11.16
C ILE A 118 4.34 15.10 11.27
N LEU A 119 3.55 14.89 12.32
CA LEU A 119 2.77 13.67 12.51
C LEU A 119 1.79 13.41 11.36
N LEU A 120 1.09 14.43 10.89
CA LEU A 120 0.16 14.30 9.76
C LEU A 120 0.88 13.86 8.48
N ASN A 121 2.05 14.42 8.20
CA ASN A 121 2.84 14.04 7.01
C ASN A 121 3.47 12.66 7.15
N LEU A 122 3.99 12.29 8.33
CA LEU A 122 4.55 10.95 8.55
C LEU A 122 3.49 9.84 8.36
N ASN A 123 2.23 10.14 8.70
CA ASN A 123 1.12 9.22 8.50
C ASN A 123 0.53 9.25 7.08
N GLN A 124 1.09 10.02 6.13
CA GLN A 124 0.56 10.07 4.76
C GLN A 124 0.53 8.69 4.07
N SER A 125 1.54 7.85 4.33
CA SER A 125 1.60 6.49 3.79
C SER A 125 0.42 5.61 4.25
N LEU A 126 -0.04 5.79 5.49
CA LEU A 126 -1.22 5.08 6.02
C LEU A 126 -2.51 5.61 5.38
N THR A 127 -2.63 6.91 5.18
CA THR A 127 -3.80 7.48 4.47
C THR A 127 -3.86 7.01 3.02
N ASP A 128 -2.74 6.91 2.31
CA ASP A 128 -2.71 6.41 0.93
C ASP A 128 -3.15 4.95 0.84
N GLU A 129 -2.75 4.11 1.80
CA GLU A 129 -3.18 2.72 1.88
C GLU A 129 -4.69 2.61 2.19
N ILE A 130 -5.20 3.47 3.07
CA ILE A 130 -6.63 3.56 3.37
C ILE A 130 -7.42 4.01 2.14
N PHE A 131 -6.96 5.03 1.41
CA PHE A 131 -7.62 5.49 0.18
C PHE A 131 -7.64 4.40 -0.89
N LYS A 132 -6.54 3.64 -1.07
CA LYS A 132 -6.51 2.47 -1.97
C LYS A 132 -7.52 1.40 -1.54
N LYS A 133 -7.62 1.10 -0.25
CA LYS A 133 -8.60 0.13 0.28
C LYS A 133 -10.04 0.61 0.09
N ILE A 134 -10.33 1.88 0.30
CA ILE A 134 -11.66 2.48 0.08
C ILE A 134 -12.02 2.40 -1.41
N ALA A 135 -11.14 2.81 -2.32
CA ALA A 135 -11.37 2.73 -3.75
C ALA A 135 -11.60 1.28 -4.23
N LEU A 136 -10.89 0.31 -3.64
CA LEU A 136 -11.10 -1.11 -3.92
C LEU A 136 -12.48 -1.60 -3.44
N LEU A 137 -12.93 -1.16 -2.26
CA LEU A 137 -14.26 -1.51 -1.74
C LEU A 137 -15.38 -0.92 -2.58
N GLU A 138 -15.24 0.34 -3.03
CA GLU A 138 -16.20 0.97 -3.94
C GLU A 138 -16.33 0.20 -5.25
N SER A 139 -15.19 -0.22 -5.84
CA SER A 139 -15.21 -1.05 -7.06
C SER A 139 -15.89 -2.41 -6.85
N LYS A 140 -15.67 -3.05 -5.70
CA LYS A 140 -16.36 -4.31 -5.37
C LYS A 140 -17.86 -4.10 -5.19
N LEU A 141 -18.26 -3.02 -4.52
CA LEU A 141 -19.66 -2.69 -4.30
C LEU A 141 -20.42 -2.43 -5.62
N ASP A 142 -19.79 -1.72 -6.55
CA ASP A 142 -20.33 -1.46 -7.90
C ASP A 142 -20.53 -2.76 -8.69
N LYS A 143 -19.54 -3.65 -8.67
CA LYS A 143 -19.67 -4.97 -9.31
C LYS A 143 -20.82 -5.80 -8.73
N HIS A 144 -20.99 -5.77 -7.41
CA HIS A 144 -22.11 -6.46 -6.76
C HIS A 144 -23.47 -5.86 -7.12
N HIS A 145 -23.58 -4.53 -7.18
CA HIS A 145 -24.81 -3.86 -7.62
C HIS A 145 -25.17 -4.26 -9.05
N ARG A 146 -24.21 -4.18 -9.98
CA ARG A 146 -24.42 -4.58 -11.38
C ARG A 146 -24.81 -6.05 -11.52
N TYR A 147 -24.22 -6.93 -10.71
CA TYR A 147 -24.59 -8.34 -10.69
C TYR A 147 -26.03 -8.55 -10.20
N ALA A 148 -26.46 -7.82 -9.16
CA ALA A 148 -27.83 -7.89 -8.65
C ALA A 148 -28.86 -7.37 -9.68
N GLU A 149 -28.59 -6.22 -10.30
CA GLU A 149 -29.42 -5.66 -11.37
C GLU A 149 -29.55 -6.62 -12.56
N MET A 150 -28.42 -7.18 -13.00
CA MET A 150 -28.41 -8.17 -14.09
C MET A 150 -29.26 -9.40 -13.75
N LYS A 151 -29.21 -9.84 -12.49
CA LYS A 151 -30.00 -11.00 -12.03
C LYS A 151 -31.49 -10.69 -12.03
N ILE A 152 -31.89 -9.50 -11.56
CA ILE A 152 -33.29 -9.04 -11.57
C ILE A 152 -33.81 -9.02 -13.01
N ILE A 153 -33.08 -8.39 -13.94
CA ILE A 153 -33.43 -8.34 -15.36
C ILE A 153 -33.56 -9.76 -15.94
N SER A 154 -32.66 -10.67 -15.56
CA SER A 154 -32.72 -12.06 -16.03
C SER A 154 -33.97 -12.80 -15.55
N TYR A 155 -34.40 -12.54 -14.31
CA TYR A 155 -35.60 -13.15 -13.74
C TYR A 155 -36.88 -12.56 -14.34
N GLU A 156 -36.93 -11.24 -14.55
CA GLU A 156 -38.05 -10.57 -15.22
C GLU A 156 -38.23 -11.11 -16.64
N LYS A 157 -37.14 -11.20 -17.41
CA LYS A 157 -37.18 -11.74 -18.77
C LYS A 157 -37.61 -13.20 -18.83
N ALA A 158 -37.19 -14.02 -17.86
CA ALA A 158 -37.64 -15.40 -17.76
C ALA A 158 -39.14 -15.51 -17.40
N ALA A 159 -39.63 -14.61 -16.53
CA ALA A 159 -41.05 -14.55 -16.19
C ALA A 159 -41.91 -14.13 -17.39
N ASP A 160 -41.48 -13.12 -18.16
CA ASP A 160 -42.18 -12.67 -19.37
C ASP A 160 -42.28 -13.77 -20.43
N GLN A 161 -41.22 -14.58 -20.59
CA GLN A 161 -41.23 -15.74 -21.50
C GLN A 161 -42.27 -16.78 -21.07
N ILE A 162 -42.33 -17.10 -19.77
CA ILE A 162 -43.30 -18.05 -19.23
C ILE A 162 -44.73 -17.53 -19.40
N ILE A 163 -44.98 -16.24 -19.14
CA ILE A 163 -46.30 -15.62 -19.34
C ILE A 163 -46.71 -15.71 -20.81
N THR A 164 -45.79 -15.39 -21.73
CA THR A 164 -46.05 -15.45 -23.17
C THR A 164 -46.39 -16.88 -23.62
N GLU A 165 -45.70 -17.90 -23.09
CA GLU A 165 -45.99 -19.30 -23.39
C GLU A 165 -47.36 -19.74 -22.86
N ILE A 166 -47.77 -19.26 -21.68
CA ILE A 166 -49.09 -19.55 -21.10
C ILE A 166 -50.20 -18.91 -21.96
N ASP A 167 -50.04 -17.65 -22.38
CA ASP A 167 -51.02 -16.94 -23.19
C ASP A 167 -51.22 -17.61 -24.56
N GLN A 168 -50.13 -18.04 -25.21
CA GLN A 168 -50.20 -18.79 -26.47
C GLN A 168 -50.95 -20.12 -26.33
N TYR A 169 -50.80 -20.80 -25.19
CA TYR A 169 -51.49 -22.05 -24.92
C TYR A 169 -52.99 -21.82 -24.63
N ALA A 170 -53.33 -20.72 -23.94
CA ALA A 170 -54.71 -20.30 -23.72
C ALA A 170 -55.42 -19.98 -25.05
N ASP A 171 -54.78 -19.21 -25.93
CA ASP A 171 -55.32 -18.87 -27.24
C ASP A 171 -55.55 -20.13 -28.12
N ALA A 172 -54.60 -21.07 -28.10
CA ALA A 172 -54.70 -22.32 -28.83
C ALA A 172 -55.85 -23.23 -28.32
N THR A 173 -56.09 -23.22 -27.01
CA THR A 173 -57.18 -23.99 -26.39
C THR A 173 -58.54 -23.36 -26.65
N GLU A 174 -58.67 -22.03 -26.61
CA GLU A 174 -59.88 -21.32 -27.02
C GLU A 174 -60.23 -21.57 -28.49
N TYR A 175 -59.23 -21.50 -29.38
CA TYR A 175 -59.41 -21.78 -30.81
C TYR A 175 -59.87 -23.23 -31.07
N TRP A 176 -59.32 -24.20 -30.32
CA TRP A 176 -59.72 -25.60 -30.42
C TRP A 176 -61.15 -25.83 -29.91
N LEU A 177 -61.52 -25.24 -28.77
CA LEU A 177 -62.87 -25.33 -28.20
C LEU A 177 -63.92 -24.71 -29.14
N ALA A 178 -63.64 -23.54 -29.71
CA ALA A 178 -64.52 -22.89 -30.68
C ALA A 178 -64.78 -23.76 -31.91
N ASN A 179 -63.74 -24.37 -32.49
CA ASN A 179 -63.87 -25.23 -33.67
C ASN A 179 -64.56 -26.58 -33.37
N LYS A 180 -64.43 -27.10 -32.14
CA LYS A 180 -65.12 -28.32 -31.71
C LYS A 180 -66.64 -28.11 -31.50
N LEU A 181 -67.05 -26.93 -31.07
CA LEU A 181 -68.47 -26.56 -30.97
C LEU A 181 -69.12 -26.35 -32.34
N VAL A 182 -68.38 -25.78 -33.30
CA VAL A 182 -68.85 -25.59 -34.68
C VAL A 182 -69.03 -26.93 -35.41
N THR A 183 -68.17 -27.92 -35.16
CA THR A 183 -68.24 -29.25 -35.80
C THR A 183 -69.24 -30.22 -35.17
N SER A 184 -69.80 -29.90 -33.99
CA SER A 184 -70.82 -30.72 -33.30
C SER A 184 -72.27 -30.23 -33.53
N THR A 185 -72.47 -29.21 -34.38
CA THR A 185 -73.78 -28.62 -34.71
C THR A 185 -74.24 -28.98 -36.14
N ILE A 186 -73.69 -30.03 -36.75
CA ILE A 186 -74.12 -30.62 -38.03
C ILE A 186 -74.56 -32.06 -37.77
#